data_AF-A0A257W5D9-F1
#
_entry.id   AF-A0A257W5D9-F1
#
_cell.length_a   1.000
_cell.length_b   1.000
_cell.length_c   1.000
_cell.angle_alpha   90.00
_cell.angle_beta   90.00
_cell.angle_gamma   90.00
#
_symmetry.space_group_name_H-M   'P 1'
#
loop_
_entity.id
_entity.type
_entity.pdbx_description
1 polymer ?
#
loop_
_entity_poly.entity_id
_entity_poly.type
_entity_poly.pdbx_seq_one_letter_code
_entity_poly.pdbx_strand_id
1 'polypeptide(L)'
;MLGGDVLYGDLLALDVEQLKVNITHVGVAALRREQVVRWYRWNQGGQLIYLGPNGLAGWSQSPADSWRDEGGHLCSQNQPGYIQANLGLPPQAAIEFELTWKSNPQFVFALGVGENDAELSYKHAHRFEIWDSELVVRCESHREADVDTVEAISDAKGRASYIAYLDQIQGRMLVYSVDRGKLAEIQVMPTQPQAKPGIRLMHKRGDVRLERLRITGWDGTDPQGSSTTDARVHMVDGRIISGVVSGFSEADDQLTIQTADGPLTVAANEVLGIYGAAAANSESAPFRVVYQDGTRLTGTLRSIGPENIALEHRAIVESLQLPQTGLQSLVVLERAAPTDAAAPASRRTGRLELKDSVLYGVLVDSHERDDASCLNWLPAGSAEPSPLRTGQAGRIVYRDPPPPPKPVTTTTTNRANAFGGIFIRRAVPSTPSTNLTTRPSKDQNLHLFLRTGDAITYESATIKEEGVLIKTELSDATFVPH
;
A
#
# COMPACT_ATOMS: atom_id res chain seq x y z
N MET A 1 -3.17 17.16 -4.90
CA MET A 1 -2.17 18.24 -4.73
C MET A 1 -0.77 17.68 -4.98
N LEU A 2 0.23 18.55 -5.11
CA LEU A 2 1.64 18.14 -5.08
C LEU A 2 1.91 17.34 -3.80
N GLY A 3 2.75 16.30 -3.86
CA GLY A 3 2.99 15.40 -2.73
C GLY A 3 1.94 14.29 -2.55
N GLY A 4 0.90 14.28 -3.40
CA GLY A 4 -0.10 13.21 -3.42
C GLY A 4 -1.29 13.44 -2.48
N ASP A 5 -1.39 14.61 -1.86
CA ASP A 5 -2.50 14.93 -0.95
C ASP A 5 -3.83 15.13 -1.69
N VAL A 6 -4.93 14.84 -0.99
CA VAL A 6 -6.31 14.81 -1.50
C VAL A 6 -7.21 15.53 -0.51
N LEU A 7 -8.05 16.42 -1.00
CA LEU A 7 -9.03 17.17 -0.21
C LEU A 7 -10.39 17.08 -0.87
N TYR A 8 -11.44 17.05 -0.07
CA TYR A 8 -12.81 17.25 -0.52
C TYR A 8 -13.38 18.52 0.10
N GLY A 9 -14.25 19.18 -0.65
CA GLY A 9 -14.84 20.43 -0.23
C GLY A 9 -15.49 21.18 -1.38
N ASP A 10 -16.08 22.31 -1.03
CA ASP A 10 -16.73 23.21 -1.98
C ASP A 10 -15.75 24.29 -2.42
N LEU A 11 -15.61 24.50 -3.73
CA LEU A 11 -14.85 25.62 -4.27
C LEU A 11 -15.65 26.90 -4.06
N LEU A 12 -15.10 27.84 -3.30
CA LEU A 12 -15.74 29.12 -2.99
C LEU A 12 -15.23 30.25 -3.88
N ALA A 13 -13.92 30.25 -4.18
CA ALA A 13 -13.29 31.24 -5.05
C ALA A 13 -12.03 30.65 -5.67
N LEU A 14 -11.65 31.19 -6.83
CA LEU A 14 -10.40 30.88 -7.48
C LEU A 14 -9.90 32.14 -8.19
N ASP A 15 -8.60 32.41 -8.02
CA ASP A 15 -7.85 33.35 -8.83
C ASP A 15 -6.53 32.71 -9.31
N VAL A 16 -5.63 33.52 -9.85
CA VAL A 16 -4.34 33.06 -10.38
C VAL A 16 -3.35 32.62 -9.31
N GLU A 17 -3.53 33.04 -8.05
CA GLU A 17 -2.65 32.75 -6.92
C GLU A 17 -3.23 31.70 -5.97
N GLN A 18 -4.54 31.68 -5.76
CA GLN A 18 -5.17 30.89 -4.72
C GLN A 18 -6.51 30.27 -5.12
N LEU A 19 -6.83 29.15 -4.46
CA LEU A 19 -8.17 28.59 -4.40
C LEU A 19 -8.68 28.70 -2.97
N LYS A 20 -9.88 29.24 -2.80
CA LYS A 20 -10.58 29.19 -1.51
C LYS A 20 -11.54 28.02 -1.52
N VAL A 21 -11.37 27.09 -0.58
CA VAL A 21 -12.15 25.86 -0.51
C VAL A 21 -12.72 25.71 0.90
N ASN A 22 -13.99 25.33 1.00
CA ASN A 22 -14.57 24.84 2.25
C ASN A 22 -14.27 23.34 2.37
N ILE A 23 -13.15 22.99 3.02
CA ILE A 23 -12.69 21.61 3.15
C ILE A 23 -13.59 20.86 4.15
N THR A 24 -14.07 19.68 3.75
CA THR A 24 -14.88 18.83 4.62
C THR A 24 -14.15 18.54 5.94
N HIS A 25 -14.86 18.63 7.07
CA HIS A 25 -14.34 18.50 8.44
C HIS A 25 -13.38 19.61 8.93
N VAL A 26 -12.71 20.35 8.04
CA VAL A 26 -11.71 21.34 8.43
C VAL A 26 -12.26 22.77 8.39
N GLY A 27 -13.12 23.08 7.41
CA GLY A 27 -13.65 24.41 7.17
C GLY A 27 -12.93 25.15 6.03
N VAL A 28 -13.09 26.47 6.00
CA VAL A 28 -12.59 27.31 4.91
C VAL A 28 -11.07 27.47 5.00
N ALA A 29 -10.38 27.19 3.90
CA ALA A 29 -8.94 27.37 3.76
C ALA A 29 -8.56 27.92 2.38
N ALA A 30 -7.45 28.65 2.33
CA ALA A 30 -6.83 29.11 1.10
C ALA A 30 -5.70 28.18 0.69
N LEU A 31 -5.84 27.59 -0.50
CA LEU A 31 -4.82 26.75 -1.13
C LEU A 31 -4.04 27.57 -2.15
N ARG A 32 -2.73 27.45 -2.13
CA ARG A 32 -1.83 27.98 -3.17
C ARG A 32 -2.11 27.31 -4.51
N ARG A 33 -2.44 28.09 -5.55
CA ARG A 33 -2.89 27.62 -6.86
C ARG A 33 -1.86 26.73 -7.54
N GLU A 34 -0.58 27.05 -7.41
CA GLU A 34 0.55 26.32 -7.97
C GLU A 34 0.77 24.94 -7.33
N GLN A 35 0.17 24.69 -6.16
CA GLN A 35 0.28 23.41 -5.45
C GLN A 35 -0.84 22.43 -5.81
N VAL A 36 -1.89 22.90 -6.48
CA VAL A 36 -3.03 22.08 -6.88
C VAL A 36 -2.82 21.54 -8.29
N VAL A 37 -2.44 20.27 -8.36
CA VAL A 37 -2.16 19.57 -9.62
C VAL A 37 -3.44 19.22 -10.36
N ARG A 38 -4.48 18.79 -9.64
CA ARG A 38 -5.77 18.38 -10.21
C ARG A 38 -6.90 18.63 -9.24
N TRP A 39 -8.07 18.94 -9.76
CA TRP A 39 -9.31 18.88 -9.02
C TRP A 39 -10.46 18.46 -9.93
N TYR A 40 -11.49 17.88 -9.32
CA TYR A 40 -12.64 17.28 -9.98
C TYR A 40 -13.91 17.68 -9.24
N ARG A 41 -15.04 17.79 -9.94
CA ARG A 41 -16.33 17.93 -9.26
C ARG A 41 -16.67 16.62 -8.56
N TRP A 42 -16.85 16.70 -7.25
CA TRP A 42 -17.41 15.62 -6.45
C TRP A 42 -18.94 15.70 -6.57
N ASN A 43 -19.57 14.69 -7.17
CA ASN A 43 -21.02 14.46 -7.13
C ASN A 43 -21.99 15.31 -8.00
N GLN A 44 -21.63 15.75 -9.20
CA GLN A 44 -22.63 16.18 -10.21
C GLN A 44 -22.32 15.72 -11.64
N GLY A 45 -21.89 14.46 -11.77
CA GLY A 45 -21.68 13.83 -13.08
C GLY A 45 -21.69 12.31 -13.07
N GLY A 46 -22.06 11.64 -11.97
CA GLY A 46 -22.23 10.18 -11.89
C GLY A 46 -20.99 9.32 -12.20
N GLN A 47 -19.85 9.92 -12.50
CA GLN A 47 -18.70 9.19 -13.02
C GLN A 47 -17.74 8.72 -11.95
N LEU A 48 -17.63 9.32 -10.75
CA LEU A 48 -16.75 8.75 -9.73
C LEU A 48 -17.39 7.53 -9.08
N ILE A 49 -16.71 6.40 -9.21
CA ILE A 49 -17.19 5.08 -8.80
C ILE A 49 -16.45 4.60 -7.56
N TYR A 50 -15.14 4.86 -7.50
CA TYR A 50 -14.32 4.46 -6.37
C TYR A 50 -13.16 5.43 -6.15
N LEU A 51 -12.79 5.63 -4.89
CA LEU A 51 -11.58 6.31 -4.48
C LEU A 51 -10.98 5.67 -3.22
N GLY A 52 -9.73 5.27 -3.31
CA GLY A 52 -9.01 4.60 -2.24
C GLY A 52 -7.56 4.27 -2.65
N PRO A 53 -6.96 3.20 -2.10
CA PRO A 53 -7.50 2.40 -1.00
C PRO A 53 -7.67 3.23 0.28
N ASN A 54 -8.60 2.82 1.14
CA ASN A 54 -8.83 3.40 2.47
C ASN A 54 -8.68 2.30 3.53
N GLY A 55 -7.64 1.48 3.39
CA GLY A 55 -7.42 0.26 4.17
C GLY A 55 -8.06 -0.99 3.58
N LEU A 56 -8.00 -2.10 4.32
CA LEU A 56 -8.43 -3.43 3.88
C LEU A 56 -9.95 -3.64 3.89
N ALA A 57 -10.74 -2.66 4.36
CA ALA A 57 -12.20 -2.75 4.33
C ALA A 57 -12.70 -2.87 2.88
N GLY A 58 -13.51 -3.90 2.61
CA GLY A 58 -14.00 -4.22 1.26
C GLY A 58 -13.03 -5.04 0.40
N TRP A 59 -11.85 -5.41 0.92
CA TRP A 59 -10.88 -6.25 0.23
C TRP A 59 -10.87 -7.66 0.81
N SER A 60 -11.00 -8.65 -0.07
CA SER A 60 -10.72 -10.06 0.23
C SER A 60 -9.25 -10.36 0.05
N GLN A 61 -8.69 -11.26 0.87
CA GLN A 61 -7.29 -11.64 0.85
C GLN A 61 -7.13 -13.16 0.67
N SER A 62 -6.13 -13.58 -0.10
CA SER A 62 -5.76 -14.99 -0.21
C SER A 62 -4.24 -15.16 -0.39
N PRO A 63 -3.55 -15.91 0.52
CA PRO A 63 -4.07 -16.40 1.80
C PRO A 63 -4.47 -15.25 2.72
N ALA A 64 -5.19 -15.55 3.81
CA ALA A 64 -5.45 -14.56 4.86
C ALA A 64 -4.14 -13.95 5.37
N ASP A 65 -4.18 -12.67 5.74
CA ASP A 65 -3.02 -11.91 6.24
C ASP A 65 -1.83 -11.85 5.26
N SER A 66 -2.06 -12.00 3.95
CA SER A 66 -1.02 -11.77 2.93
C SER A 66 -0.79 -10.28 2.64
N TRP A 67 -1.72 -9.42 3.07
CA TRP A 67 -1.66 -7.97 2.96
C TRP A 67 -1.93 -7.31 4.31
N ARG A 68 -1.55 -6.04 4.44
CA ARG A 68 -1.87 -5.22 5.62
C ARG A 68 -2.26 -3.82 5.19
N ASP A 69 -3.04 -3.17 6.05
CA ASP A 69 -3.26 -1.72 6.00
C ASP A 69 -2.05 -1.01 6.64
N GLU A 70 -1.49 -0.04 5.93
CA GLU A 70 -0.48 0.87 6.45
C GLU A 70 -0.83 2.31 6.08
N GLY A 71 -1.68 2.94 6.92
CA GLY A 71 -2.06 4.34 6.76
C GLY A 71 -3.06 4.58 5.62
N GLY A 72 -4.01 3.67 5.43
CA GLY A 72 -4.97 3.68 4.33
C GLY A 72 -4.46 2.96 3.07
N HIS A 73 -3.17 2.64 3.01
CA HIS A 73 -2.55 1.96 1.87
C HIS A 73 -2.52 0.46 2.06
N LEU A 74 -2.53 -0.29 0.96
CA LEU A 74 -2.48 -1.75 0.99
C LEU A 74 -1.07 -2.22 0.68
N CYS A 75 -0.41 -2.83 1.65
CA CYS A 75 0.97 -3.30 1.54
C CYS A 75 1.01 -4.83 1.50
N SER A 76 1.75 -5.39 0.55
CA SER A 76 2.04 -6.82 0.55
C SER A 76 2.90 -7.21 1.75
N GLN A 77 2.79 -8.45 2.17
CA GLN A 77 3.63 -9.05 3.21
C GLN A 77 4.67 -10.00 2.59
N ASN A 78 5.41 -10.73 3.43
CA ASN A 78 6.51 -11.60 3.01
C ASN A 78 6.04 -12.83 2.22
N GLN A 79 4.75 -13.18 2.30
CA GLN A 79 4.17 -14.32 1.61
C GLN A 79 3.48 -13.88 0.32
N PRO A 80 3.61 -14.64 -0.79
CA PRO A 80 2.83 -14.42 -1.99
C PRO A 80 1.33 -14.49 -1.69
N GLY A 81 0.56 -13.66 -2.37
CA GLY A 81 -0.89 -13.62 -2.18
C GLY A 81 -1.52 -12.49 -2.98
N TYR A 82 -2.84 -12.39 -2.92
CA TYR A 82 -3.57 -11.31 -3.58
C TYR A 82 -4.60 -10.67 -2.66
N ILE A 83 -4.89 -9.41 -2.97
CA ILE A 83 -6.11 -8.72 -2.57
C ILE A 83 -7.05 -8.61 -3.77
N GLN A 84 -8.35 -8.75 -3.53
CA GLN A 84 -9.38 -8.55 -4.53
C GLN A 84 -10.57 -7.82 -3.92
N ALA A 85 -11.11 -6.85 -4.65
CA ALA A 85 -12.32 -6.14 -4.29
C ALA A 85 -13.24 -5.96 -5.50
N ASN A 86 -14.54 -6.04 -5.24
CA ASN A 86 -15.57 -5.62 -6.18
C ASN A 86 -15.79 -4.11 -5.99
N LEU A 87 -15.24 -3.31 -6.90
CA LEU A 87 -15.23 -1.85 -6.80
C LEU A 87 -16.21 -1.19 -7.77
N GLY A 88 -17.11 -1.97 -8.37
CA GLY A 88 -18.11 -1.46 -9.30
C GLY A 88 -17.56 -1.00 -10.65
N LEU A 89 -16.47 -1.60 -11.15
CA LEU A 89 -15.94 -1.26 -12.48
C LEU A 89 -17.06 -1.34 -13.54
N PRO A 90 -17.36 -0.23 -14.23
CA PRO A 90 -18.37 -0.19 -15.27
C PRO A 90 -17.85 -0.82 -16.57
N PRO A 91 -18.72 -1.00 -17.60
CA PRO A 91 -18.28 -1.47 -18.92
C PRO A 91 -17.15 -0.64 -19.54
N GLN A 92 -17.18 0.68 -19.34
CA GLN A 92 -16.15 1.62 -19.79
C GLN A 92 -15.70 2.49 -18.62
N ALA A 93 -14.42 2.41 -18.27
CA ALA A 93 -13.87 3.04 -17.07
C ALA A 93 -12.53 3.71 -17.33
N ALA A 94 -12.26 4.80 -16.61
CA ALA A 94 -10.91 5.32 -16.43
C ALA A 94 -10.43 4.97 -15.01
N ILE A 95 -9.35 4.19 -14.93
CA ILE A 95 -8.76 3.71 -13.68
C ILE A 95 -7.41 4.40 -13.50
N GLU A 96 -7.33 5.37 -12.60
CA GLU A 96 -6.07 5.96 -12.17
C GLU A 96 -5.53 5.19 -10.97
N PHE A 97 -4.27 4.77 -11.02
CA PHE A 97 -3.64 4.06 -9.91
C PHE A 97 -2.18 4.45 -9.70
N GLU A 98 -1.71 4.26 -8.47
CA GLU A 98 -0.30 4.37 -8.10
C GLU A 98 0.13 3.14 -7.30
N LEU A 99 1.19 2.48 -7.77
CA LEU A 99 1.87 1.38 -7.09
C LEU A 99 3.29 1.80 -6.74
N THR A 100 3.78 1.43 -5.56
CA THR A 100 5.18 1.62 -5.15
C THR A 100 5.80 0.32 -4.65
N TRP A 101 7.12 0.25 -4.69
CA TRP A 101 7.90 -0.88 -4.19
C TRP A 101 9.27 -0.42 -3.71
N LYS A 102 9.89 -1.19 -2.82
CA LYS A 102 11.25 -0.99 -2.32
C LYS A 102 12.25 -1.86 -3.07
N SER A 103 11.86 -3.07 -3.48
CA SER A 103 12.72 -4.00 -4.21
C SER A 103 11.95 -5.10 -4.96
N ASN A 104 12.49 -5.50 -6.11
CA ASN A 104 12.06 -6.65 -6.92
C ASN A 104 10.54 -6.74 -7.08
N PRO A 105 9.91 -5.73 -7.73
CA PRO A 105 8.48 -5.72 -7.90
C PRO A 105 8.07 -6.90 -8.77
N GLN A 106 7.43 -7.90 -8.17
CA GLN A 106 6.86 -9.01 -8.93
C GLN A 106 5.39 -9.08 -8.55
N PHE A 107 4.59 -8.28 -9.26
CA PHE A 107 3.16 -8.19 -9.03
C PHE A 107 2.37 -8.42 -10.31
N VAL A 108 1.06 -8.62 -10.15
CA VAL A 108 0.08 -8.57 -11.23
C VAL A 108 -1.09 -7.71 -10.78
N PHE A 109 -1.42 -6.67 -11.55
CA PHE A 109 -2.59 -5.84 -11.29
C PHE A 109 -3.63 -6.06 -12.39
N ALA A 110 -4.72 -6.75 -12.05
CA ALA A 110 -5.74 -7.21 -12.98
C ALA A 110 -7.02 -6.38 -12.85
N LEU A 111 -7.54 -5.91 -13.98
CA LEU A 111 -8.75 -5.11 -14.11
C LEU A 111 -9.84 -5.92 -14.85
N GLY A 112 -11.07 -5.91 -14.33
CA GLY A 112 -12.18 -6.68 -14.89
C GLY A 112 -12.24 -8.12 -14.38
N VAL A 113 -12.06 -8.31 -13.07
CA VAL A 113 -12.17 -9.62 -12.41
C VAL A 113 -13.59 -9.80 -11.85
N GLY A 114 -14.20 -10.95 -12.12
CA GLY A 114 -15.52 -11.31 -11.60
C GLY A 114 -15.44 -11.87 -10.17
N GLU A 115 -16.52 -11.72 -9.42
CA GLU A 115 -16.61 -12.25 -8.05
C GLU A 115 -16.90 -13.76 -8.05
N ASN A 116 -17.92 -14.17 -8.81
CA ASN A 116 -18.40 -15.56 -8.86
C ASN A 116 -17.50 -16.50 -9.69
N ASP A 117 -16.69 -15.94 -10.58
CA ASP A 117 -15.81 -16.65 -11.53
C ASP A 117 -14.38 -16.10 -11.46
N ALA A 118 -13.92 -15.71 -10.27
CA ALA A 118 -12.69 -14.94 -10.07
C ALA A 118 -11.45 -15.54 -10.75
N GLU A 119 -11.24 -16.85 -10.67
CA GLU A 119 -10.08 -17.48 -11.31
C GLU A 119 -10.17 -17.55 -12.83
N LEU A 120 -11.37 -17.73 -13.38
CA LEU A 120 -11.57 -17.77 -14.83
C LEU A 120 -11.49 -16.35 -15.41
N SER A 121 -12.21 -15.40 -14.82
CA SER A 121 -12.19 -14.00 -15.22
C SER A 121 -10.81 -13.38 -15.04
N TYR A 122 -10.05 -13.73 -13.99
CA TYR A 122 -8.66 -13.29 -13.83
C TYR A 122 -7.77 -13.70 -15.01
N LYS A 123 -7.97 -14.88 -15.61
CA LYS A 123 -7.19 -15.32 -16.78
C LYS A 123 -7.43 -14.44 -18.00
N HIS A 124 -8.64 -13.91 -18.13
CA HIS A 124 -9.10 -13.07 -19.24
C HIS A 124 -9.12 -11.57 -18.91
N ALA A 125 -8.72 -11.19 -17.69
CA ALA A 125 -8.63 -9.81 -17.28
C ALA A 125 -7.51 -9.09 -18.04
N HIS A 126 -7.61 -7.77 -18.11
CA HIS A 126 -6.49 -6.95 -18.57
C HIS A 126 -5.52 -6.78 -17.40
N ARG A 127 -4.26 -7.16 -17.59
CA ARG A 127 -3.29 -7.29 -16.50
C ARG A 127 -2.04 -6.49 -16.77
N PHE A 128 -1.64 -5.69 -15.80
CA PHE A 128 -0.28 -5.18 -15.68
C PHE A 128 0.59 -6.24 -15.03
N GLU A 129 1.69 -6.61 -15.67
CA GLU A 129 2.63 -7.64 -15.21
C GLU A 129 4.08 -7.19 -15.43
N ILE A 130 5.01 -7.80 -14.70
CA ILE A 130 6.44 -7.48 -14.82
C ILE A 130 7.16 -8.64 -15.49
N TRP A 131 7.71 -8.38 -16.68
CA TRP A 131 8.42 -9.34 -17.52
C TRP A 131 9.81 -8.79 -17.81
N ASP A 132 10.87 -9.50 -17.42
CA ASP A 132 12.27 -9.12 -17.72
C ASP A 132 12.63 -7.64 -17.44
N SER A 133 12.12 -7.10 -16.33
CA SER A 133 12.28 -5.68 -15.92
C SER A 133 11.49 -4.67 -16.76
N GLU A 134 10.50 -5.12 -17.51
CA GLU A 134 9.51 -4.28 -18.17
C GLU A 134 8.16 -4.43 -17.48
N LEU A 135 7.49 -3.30 -17.27
CA LEU A 135 6.07 -3.32 -16.98
C LEU A 135 5.33 -3.45 -18.31
N VAL A 136 4.58 -4.54 -18.45
CA VAL A 136 3.75 -4.82 -19.63
C VAL A 136 2.28 -4.77 -19.25
N VAL A 137 1.43 -4.48 -20.22
CA VAL A 137 0.00 -4.68 -20.15
C VAL A 137 -0.39 -5.81 -21.10
N ARG A 138 -1.23 -6.74 -20.66
CA ARG A 138 -1.67 -7.87 -21.49
C ARG A 138 -3.12 -8.24 -21.28
N CYS A 139 -3.73 -8.82 -22.29
CA CYS A 139 -5.03 -9.47 -22.24
C CYS A 139 -4.97 -10.77 -23.03
N GLU A 140 -5.72 -11.79 -22.62
CA GLU A 140 -5.71 -13.11 -23.26
C GLU A 140 -7.11 -13.70 -23.31
N SER A 141 -7.49 -14.19 -24.48
CA SER A 141 -8.64 -15.06 -24.72
C SER A 141 -8.16 -16.47 -25.06
N HIS A 142 -9.10 -17.38 -25.30
CA HIS A 142 -8.76 -18.73 -25.76
C HIS A 142 -8.24 -18.80 -27.21
N ARG A 143 -8.30 -17.70 -27.97
CA ARG A 143 -7.87 -17.65 -29.39
C ARG A 143 -6.75 -16.67 -29.67
N GLU A 144 -6.61 -15.66 -28.83
CA GLU A 144 -5.78 -14.49 -29.08
C GLU A 144 -5.25 -13.96 -27.76
N ALA A 145 -4.02 -13.45 -27.79
CA ALA A 145 -3.44 -12.68 -26.70
C ALA A 145 -2.81 -11.44 -27.31
N ASP A 146 -2.92 -10.34 -26.60
CA ASP A 146 -2.27 -9.08 -26.96
C ASP A 146 -1.48 -8.57 -25.76
N VAL A 147 -0.32 -7.98 -26.04
CA VAL A 147 0.63 -7.49 -25.05
C VAL A 147 1.37 -6.30 -25.60
N ASP A 148 1.55 -5.30 -24.75
CA ASP A 148 2.32 -4.10 -25.08
C ASP A 148 3.15 -3.65 -23.86
N THR A 149 4.29 -3.05 -24.13
CA THR A 149 5.22 -2.58 -23.08
C THR A 149 4.82 -1.17 -22.64
N VAL A 150 4.57 -1.00 -21.34
CA VAL A 150 4.25 0.31 -20.76
C VAL A 150 5.52 1.11 -20.51
N GLU A 151 6.49 0.52 -19.81
CA GLU A 151 7.83 1.07 -19.66
C GLU A 151 8.82 0.06 -19.06
N ALA A 152 10.12 0.36 -19.17
CA ALA A 152 11.15 -0.30 -18.40
C ALA A 152 11.08 0.14 -16.92
N ILE A 153 11.21 -0.81 -16.01
CA ILE A 153 11.18 -0.59 -14.56
C ILE A 153 12.45 -1.14 -13.91
N SER A 154 12.81 -0.59 -12.74
CA SER A 154 13.96 -1.06 -11.96
C SER A 154 13.53 -2.04 -10.88
N ASP A 155 14.40 -3.04 -10.63
CA ASP A 155 14.34 -3.91 -9.45
C ASP A 155 14.62 -3.16 -8.13
N ALA A 156 15.14 -1.93 -8.19
CA ALA A 156 15.30 -1.07 -7.02
C ALA A 156 13.97 -0.40 -6.63
N LYS A 157 14.00 0.48 -5.63
CA LYS A 157 12.84 1.29 -5.21
C LYS A 157 12.25 2.01 -6.42
N GLY A 158 10.95 1.87 -6.64
CA GLY A 158 10.27 2.43 -7.80
C GLY A 158 8.80 2.77 -7.57
N ARG A 159 8.19 3.32 -8.61
CA ARG A 159 6.79 3.76 -8.64
C ARG A 159 6.23 3.57 -10.05
N ALA A 160 4.99 3.13 -10.13
CA ALA A 160 4.15 3.10 -11.31
C ALA A 160 2.93 4.00 -11.07
N SER A 161 2.70 5.00 -11.92
CA SER A 161 1.55 5.91 -11.82
C SER A 161 0.93 6.13 -13.19
N TYR A 162 -0.28 5.60 -13.40
CA TYR A 162 -0.91 5.57 -14.71
C TYR A 162 -2.41 5.80 -14.64
N ILE A 163 -2.99 6.08 -15.81
CA ILE A 163 -4.42 6.03 -16.06
C ILE A 163 -4.67 4.96 -17.12
N ALA A 164 -5.45 3.94 -16.78
CA ALA A 164 -5.91 2.91 -17.70
C ALA A 164 -7.35 3.20 -18.12
N TYR A 165 -7.59 3.42 -19.41
CA TYR A 165 -8.92 3.51 -19.99
C TYR A 165 -9.32 2.12 -20.48
N LEU A 166 -10.29 1.50 -19.81
CA LEU A 166 -10.71 0.13 -20.04
C LEU A 166 -12.10 0.12 -20.69
N ASP A 167 -12.22 -0.52 -21.84
CA ASP A 167 -13.50 -0.91 -22.46
C ASP A 167 -13.61 -2.43 -22.41
N GLN A 168 -14.42 -2.94 -21.47
CA GLN A 168 -14.63 -4.37 -21.27
C GLN A 168 -15.53 -5.00 -22.35
N ILE A 169 -16.29 -4.19 -23.09
CA ILE A 169 -17.21 -4.66 -24.12
C ILE A 169 -16.46 -4.86 -25.44
N GLN A 170 -15.56 -3.94 -25.76
CA GLN A 170 -14.69 -4.01 -26.94
C GLN A 170 -13.35 -4.71 -26.65
N GLY A 171 -13.08 -5.06 -25.39
CA GLY A 171 -11.84 -5.71 -24.97
C GLY A 171 -10.60 -4.87 -25.21
N ARG A 172 -10.73 -3.54 -25.11
CA ARG A 172 -9.68 -2.57 -25.42
C ARG A 172 -9.18 -1.93 -24.13
N MET A 173 -7.87 -1.71 -24.04
CA MET A 173 -7.27 -0.91 -22.98
C MET A 173 -6.26 0.08 -23.55
N LEU A 174 -6.34 1.32 -23.07
CA LEU A 174 -5.34 2.36 -23.30
C LEU A 174 -4.64 2.70 -21.99
N VAL A 175 -3.31 2.76 -22.00
CA VAL A 175 -2.52 3.12 -20.82
C VAL A 175 -1.86 4.46 -21.07
N TYR A 176 -2.08 5.40 -20.17
CA TYR A 176 -1.54 6.75 -20.23
C TYR A 176 -0.65 7.04 -19.01
N SER A 177 0.47 7.69 -19.29
CA SER A 177 1.25 8.46 -18.33
C SER A 177 0.69 9.87 -18.24
N VAL A 178 0.69 10.43 -17.04
CA VAL A 178 0.25 11.82 -16.81
C VAL A 178 1.17 12.82 -17.50
N ASP A 179 2.44 12.49 -17.67
CA ASP A 179 3.52 13.34 -18.17
C ASP A 179 3.93 13.02 -19.61
N ARG A 180 3.87 11.74 -20.03
CA ARG A 180 4.29 11.25 -21.35
C ARG A 180 3.15 10.98 -22.33
N GLY A 181 1.88 11.09 -21.92
CA GLY A 181 0.73 10.75 -22.76
C GLY A 181 0.54 9.23 -22.90
N LYS A 182 0.06 8.77 -24.06
CA LYS A 182 -0.24 7.34 -24.29
C LYS A 182 1.06 6.52 -24.30
N LEU A 183 1.11 5.46 -23.50
CA LEU A 183 2.24 4.55 -23.37
C LEU A 183 2.00 3.22 -24.06
N ALA A 184 0.79 2.67 -23.93
CA ALA A 184 0.46 1.36 -24.47
C ALA A 184 -1.01 1.27 -24.89
N GLU A 185 -1.30 0.38 -25.82
CA GLU A 185 -2.65 0.04 -26.26
C GLU A 185 -2.73 -1.44 -26.59
N ILE A 186 -3.74 -2.12 -26.04
CA ILE A 186 -4.02 -3.52 -26.36
C ILE A 186 -5.50 -3.72 -26.67
N GLN A 187 -5.80 -4.71 -27.51
CA GLN A 187 -7.17 -5.09 -27.82
C GLN A 187 -7.30 -6.60 -28.05
N VAL A 188 -8.16 -7.24 -27.25
CA VAL A 188 -8.54 -8.65 -27.43
C VAL A 188 -10.05 -8.77 -27.34
N MET A 189 -10.69 -9.13 -28.45
CA MET A 189 -12.15 -9.16 -28.52
C MET A 189 -12.73 -10.27 -27.60
N PRO A 190 -13.60 -9.92 -26.64
CA PRO A 190 -14.19 -10.91 -25.75
C PRO A 190 -15.19 -11.77 -26.52
N THR A 191 -15.14 -13.08 -26.33
CA THR A 191 -16.09 -14.02 -26.96
C THR A 191 -17.51 -13.83 -26.43
N GLN A 192 -17.62 -13.41 -25.18
CA GLN A 192 -18.88 -12.99 -24.57
C GLN A 192 -18.64 -11.66 -23.85
N PRO A 193 -18.98 -10.52 -24.47
CA PRO A 193 -18.80 -9.21 -23.85
C PRO A 193 -19.59 -9.12 -22.54
N GLN A 194 -18.87 -8.96 -21.43
CA GLN A 194 -19.46 -8.79 -20.11
C GLN A 194 -18.54 -7.94 -19.25
N ALA A 195 -19.07 -6.83 -18.73
CA ALA A 195 -18.36 -6.04 -17.74
C ALA A 195 -18.26 -6.81 -16.43
N LYS A 196 -17.04 -6.88 -15.89
CA LYS A 196 -16.72 -7.46 -14.59
C LYS A 196 -16.30 -6.32 -13.65
N PRO A 197 -16.82 -6.29 -12.41
CA PRO A 197 -16.71 -5.10 -11.58
C PRO A 197 -15.46 -5.05 -10.69
N GLY A 198 -14.68 -6.14 -10.63
CA GLY A 198 -13.61 -6.31 -9.66
C GLY A 198 -12.21 -6.01 -10.16
N ILE A 199 -11.34 -5.75 -9.19
CA ILE A 199 -9.89 -5.56 -9.37
C ILE A 199 -9.17 -6.55 -8.46
N ARG A 200 -8.04 -7.09 -8.94
CA ARG A 200 -7.15 -7.95 -8.15
C ARG A 200 -5.72 -7.44 -8.24
N LEU A 201 -5.06 -7.28 -7.10
CA LEU A 201 -3.61 -7.04 -7.01
C LEU A 201 -2.95 -8.24 -6.36
N MET A 202 -2.12 -8.94 -7.13
CA MET A 202 -1.35 -10.09 -6.66
C MET A 202 0.11 -9.71 -6.49
N HIS A 203 0.67 -10.11 -5.36
CA HIS A 203 2.10 -10.08 -5.09
C HIS A 203 2.67 -11.50 -5.21
N LYS A 204 3.76 -11.64 -5.97
CA LYS A 204 4.50 -12.90 -6.15
C LYS A 204 5.81 -12.88 -5.38
N ARG A 205 6.56 -11.77 -5.43
CA ARG A 205 7.87 -11.59 -4.79
C ARG A 205 8.17 -10.10 -4.57
N GLY A 206 9.11 -9.82 -3.67
CA GLY A 206 9.57 -8.48 -3.33
C GLY A 206 8.57 -7.80 -2.42
N ASP A 207 8.22 -6.57 -2.74
CA ASP A 207 7.17 -5.83 -2.06
C ASP A 207 6.40 -4.97 -3.06
N VAL A 208 5.11 -4.78 -2.81
CA VAL A 208 4.27 -3.85 -3.57
C VAL A 208 3.27 -3.20 -2.63
N ARG A 209 3.01 -1.93 -2.88
CA ARG A 209 2.03 -1.13 -2.16
C ARG A 209 1.09 -0.45 -3.13
N LEU A 210 -0.21 -0.58 -2.90
CA LEU A 210 -1.23 0.22 -3.58
C LEU A 210 -1.38 1.55 -2.85
N GLU A 211 -0.85 2.61 -3.46
CA GLU A 211 -0.84 3.96 -2.89
C GLU A 211 -2.13 4.70 -3.21
N ARG A 212 -2.64 4.54 -4.44
CA ARG A 212 -3.83 5.22 -4.94
C ARG A 212 -4.57 4.35 -5.94
N LEU A 213 -5.89 4.44 -5.91
CA LEU A 213 -6.82 3.88 -6.88
C LEU A 213 -8.04 4.79 -6.98
N ARG A 214 -8.32 5.29 -8.16
CA ARG A 214 -9.50 6.10 -8.49
C ARG A 214 -10.14 5.51 -9.73
N ILE A 215 -11.44 5.25 -9.67
CA ILE A 215 -12.21 4.70 -10.79
C ILE A 215 -13.26 5.73 -11.16
N THR A 216 -13.27 6.12 -12.44
CA THR A 216 -14.36 6.88 -13.02
C THR A 216 -15.00 6.18 -14.21
N GLY A 217 -16.23 6.56 -14.55
CA GLY A 217 -16.80 6.28 -15.87
C GLY A 217 -15.97 6.91 -16.98
N TRP A 218 -16.01 6.28 -18.14
CA TRP A 218 -15.40 6.76 -19.38
C TRP A 218 -16.41 6.56 -20.52
N ASP A 219 -16.41 7.47 -21.50
CA ASP A 219 -17.34 7.48 -22.62
C ASP A 219 -16.87 6.65 -23.83
N GLY A 220 -15.68 6.05 -23.74
CA GLY A 220 -15.07 5.28 -24.82
C GLY A 220 -14.27 6.12 -25.83
N THR A 221 -14.27 7.45 -25.69
CA THR A 221 -13.53 8.33 -26.59
C THR A 221 -12.04 8.32 -26.22
N ASP A 222 -11.15 8.11 -27.19
CA ASP A 222 -9.70 8.16 -26.95
C ASP A 222 -9.34 9.54 -26.37
N PRO A 223 -8.70 9.60 -25.19
CA PRO A 223 -8.26 10.86 -24.62
C PRO A 223 -7.35 11.59 -25.60
N GLN A 224 -7.80 12.70 -26.19
CA GLN A 224 -7.01 13.35 -27.24
C GLN A 224 -5.65 13.79 -26.72
N GLY A 225 -4.60 13.32 -27.41
CA GLY A 225 -3.20 13.63 -27.16
C GLY A 225 -2.90 15.11 -27.40
N SER A 226 -3.03 15.91 -26.35
CA SER A 226 -2.25 17.14 -26.19
C SER A 226 -1.11 16.84 -25.24
N SER A 227 0.04 17.49 -25.45
CA SER A 227 1.21 17.36 -24.57
C SER A 227 0.74 17.46 -23.10
N THR A 228 0.94 16.40 -22.34
CA THR A 228 0.26 16.25 -21.04
C THR A 228 0.90 17.11 -19.94
N THR A 229 1.93 17.88 -20.29
CA THR A 229 2.60 18.86 -19.42
C THR A 229 1.85 20.18 -19.29
N ASP A 230 0.98 20.52 -20.24
CA ASP A 230 0.29 21.81 -20.25
C ASP A 230 -1.01 21.76 -19.43
N ALA A 231 -1.38 22.92 -18.87
CA ALA A 231 -2.63 23.09 -18.16
C ALA A 231 -3.82 22.87 -19.10
N ARG A 232 -4.81 22.14 -18.62
CA ARG A 232 -5.99 21.77 -19.42
C ARG A 232 -7.24 21.58 -18.58
N VAL A 233 -8.39 21.76 -19.22
CA VAL A 233 -9.71 21.55 -18.66
C VAL A 233 -10.41 20.48 -19.47
N HIS A 234 -10.87 19.43 -18.79
CA HIS A 234 -11.68 18.37 -19.38
C HIS A 234 -13.15 18.71 -19.18
N MET A 235 -13.90 18.70 -20.27
CA MET A 235 -15.34 18.98 -20.28
C MET A 235 -16.13 17.67 -20.13
N VAL A 236 -17.38 17.78 -19.67
CA VAL A 236 -18.31 16.65 -19.52
C VAL A 236 -18.66 16.00 -20.87
N ASP A 237 -18.62 16.77 -21.95
CA ASP A 237 -18.87 16.31 -23.32
C ASP A 237 -17.65 15.67 -24.01
N GLY A 238 -16.54 15.47 -23.28
CA GLY A 238 -15.32 14.86 -23.79
C GLY A 238 -14.34 15.84 -24.45
N ARG A 239 -14.71 17.11 -24.65
CA ARG A 239 -13.76 18.12 -25.16
C ARG A 239 -12.65 18.39 -24.15
N ILE A 240 -11.45 18.68 -24.67
CA ILE A 240 -10.30 19.13 -23.89
C ILE A 240 -9.97 20.55 -24.30
N ILE A 241 -10.04 21.48 -23.35
CA ILE A 241 -9.64 22.87 -23.54
C ILE A 241 -8.21 23.02 -23.01
N SER A 242 -7.28 23.45 -23.87
CA SER A 242 -5.91 23.79 -23.45
C SER A 242 -5.89 25.20 -22.87
N GLY A 243 -5.47 25.34 -21.62
CA GLY A 243 -5.47 26.63 -20.93
C GLY A 243 -5.41 26.51 -19.40
N VAL A 244 -5.10 27.65 -18.76
CA VAL A 244 -5.02 27.75 -17.29
C VAL A 244 -6.30 28.36 -16.77
N VAL A 245 -6.94 27.71 -15.81
CA VAL A 245 -8.08 28.31 -15.09
C VAL A 245 -7.57 29.48 -14.26
N SER A 246 -8.08 30.67 -14.56
CA SER A 246 -7.65 31.96 -13.99
C SER A 246 -8.69 32.60 -13.07
N GLY A 247 -9.93 32.10 -13.08
CA GLY A 247 -11.00 32.63 -12.23
C GLY A 247 -12.18 31.68 -12.02
N PHE A 248 -12.87 31.83 -10.90
CA PHE A 248 -14.19 31.25 -10.62
C PHE A 248 -15.12 32.30 -10.00
N SER A 249 -16.34 32.44 -10.52
CA SER A 249 -17.42 33.25 -9.95
C SER A 249 -18.48 32.32 -9.35
N GLU A 250 -18.62 32.33 -8.01
CA GLU A 250 -19.67 31.58 -7.32
C GLU A 250 -21.07 32.09 -7.70
N ALA A 251 -21.22 33.40 -7.89
CA ALA A 251 -22.50 34.02 -8.22
C ALA A 251 -23.03 33.57 -9.59
N ASP A 252 -22.13 33.33 -10.55
CA ASP A 252 -22.49 32.96 -11.93
C ASP A 252 -22.30 31.46 -12.21
N ASP A 253 -21.73 30.70 -11.26
CA ASP A 253 -21.25 29.31 -11.40
C ASP A 253 -20.42 29.11 -12.68
N GLN A 254 -19.45 30.02 -12.91
CA GLN A 254 -18.65 30.07 -14.13
C GLN A 254 -17.15 30.05 -13.84
N LEU A 255 -16.42 29.35 -14.70
CA LEU A 255 -14.96 29.29 -14.71
C LEU A 255 -14.41 30.08 -15.90
N THR A 256 -13.37 30.87 -15.66
CA THR A 256 -12.61 31.53 -16.72
C THR A 256 -11.32 30.77 -16.97
N ILE A 257 -11.10 30.39 -18.23
CA ILE A 257 -9.95 29.65 -18.72
C ILE A 257 -9.15 30.58 -19.63
N GLN A 258 -7.90 30.85 -19.26
CA GLN A 258 -6.98 31.56 -20.14
C GLN A 258 -6.41 30.59 -21.18
N THR A 259 -6.85 30.73 -22.42
CA THR A 259 -6.37 29.95 -23.57
C THR A 259 -5.39 30.77 -24.42
N ALA A 260 -4.78 30.14 -25.43
CA ALA A 260 -3.93 30.84 -26.40
C ALA A 260 -4.72 31.88 -27.24
N ASP A 261 -6.00 31.61 -27.50
CA ASP A 261 -6.89 32.47 -28.29
C ASP A 261 -7.58 33.56 -27.44
N GLY A 262 -7.29 33.59 -26.14
CA GLY A 262 -7.88 34.54 -25.18
C GLY A 262 -8.63 33.86 -24.03
N PRO A 263 -9.28 34.65 -23.16
CA PRO A 263 -10.09 34.11 -22.09
C PRO A 263 -11.37 33.47 -22.63
N LEU A 264 -11.65 32.25 -22.18
CA LEU A 264 -12.87 31.50 -22.45
C LEU A 264 -13.63 31.27 -21.15
N THR A 265 -14.92 31.58 -21.13
CA THR A 265 -15.79 31.31 -19.98
C THR A 265 -16.64 30.08 -20.24
N VAL A 266 -16.67 29.17 -19.28
CA VAL A 266 -17.49 27.95 -19.31
C VAL A 266 -18.31 27.82 -18.04
N ALA A 267 -19.47 27.19 -18.13
CA ALA A 267 -20.26 26.88 -16.94
C ALA A 267 -19.52 25.81 -16.11
N ALA A 268 -19.47 25.98 -14.79
CA ALA A 268 -18.71 25.09 -13.94
C ALA A 268 -19.28 23.66 -13.92
N ASN A 269 -20.58 23.48 -14.23
CA ASN A 269 -21.22 22.17 -14.35
C ASN A 269 -20.87 21.43 -15.66
N GLU A 270 -20.29 22.11 -16.65
CA GLU A 270 -19.79 21.51 -17.88
C GLU A 270 -18.34 21.03 -17.73
N VAL A 271 -17.68 21.34 -16.61
CA VAL A 271 -16.29 20.96 -16.34
C VAL A 271 -16.23 19.65 -15.54
N LEU A 272 -15.58 18.65 -16.13
CA LEU A 272 -15.34 17.35 -15.51
C LEU A 272 -14.11 17.37 -14.59
N GLY A 273 -13.03 18.03 -15.02
CA GLY A 273 -11.79 18.08 -14.26
C GLY A 273 -10.83 19.12 -14.79
N ILE A 274 -10.02 19.66 -13.88
CA ILE A 274 -9.01 20.66 -14.19
C ILE A 274 -7.65 20.09 -13.83
N TYR A 275 -6.71 20.25 -14.75
CA TYR A 275 -5.34 19.74 -14.65
C TYR A 275 -4.40 20.92 -14.76
N GLY A 276 -3.63 21.17 -13.71
CA GLY A 276 -2.53 22.12 -13.73
C GLY A 276 -1.39 21.61 -14.62
N ALA A 277 -0.49 22.53 -15.00
CA ALA A 277 0.74 22.15 -15.67
C ALA A 277 1.59 21.24 -14.79
N ALA A 278 2.39 20.37 -15.41
CA ALA A 278 3.29 19.46 -14.70
C ALA A 278 4.22 20.26 -13.77
N ALA A 279 4.08 20.05 -12.46
CA ALA A 279 4.90 20.71 -11.46
C ALA A 279 5.96 19.74 -10.93
N ALA A 280 7.13 20.30 -10.60
CA ALA A 280 8.28 19.55 -10.11
C ALA A 280 7.94 18.74 -8.84
N ASN A 281 8.70 17.65 -8.63
CA ASN A 281 8.55 16.76 -7.48
C ASN A 281 8.45 17.55 -6.17
N SER A 282 7.46 17.18 -5.36
CA SER A 282 7.31 17.71 -4.01
C SER A 282 8.38 17.10 -3.11
N GLU A 283 8.99 17.93 -2.26
CA GLU A 283 9.67 17.46 -1.07
C GLU A 283 8.71 16.62 -0.22
N SER A 284 9.28 15.61 0.44
CA SER A 284 8.58 14.69 1.32
C SER A 284 8.27 15.39 2.64
N ALA A 285 7.06 15.18 3.16
CA ALA A 285 6.61 15.75 4.43
C ALA A 285 6.64 14.68 5.52
N PRO A 286 6.96 15.05 6.78
CA PRO A 286 7.24 14.08 7.84
C PRO A 286 5.99 13.38 8.38
N PHE A 287 4.81 13.99 8.30
CA PHE A 287 3.56 13.43 8.80
C PHE A 287 2.49 13.38 7.71
N ARG A 288 1.56 12.43 7.87
CA ARG A 288 0.34 12.30 7.07
C ARG A 288 -0.86 12.07 7.97
N VAL A 289 -1.93 12.80 7.69
CA VAL A 289 -3.25 12.65 8.31
C VAL A 289 -4.20 12.11 7.25
N VAL A 290 -4.96 11.07 7.59
CA VAL A 290 -5.96 10.46 6.72
C VAL A 290 -7.31 10.41 7.44
N TYR A 291 -8.36 10.88 6.78
CA TYR A 291 -9.74 10.82 7.26
C TYR A 291 -10.53 9.70 6.55
N GLN A 292 -11.65 9.30 7.16
CA GLN A 292 -12.54 8.26 6.65
C GLN A 292 -13.22 8.62 5.32
N ASP A 293 -13.34 9.91 4.99
CA ASP A 293 -13.82 10.40 3.69
C ASP A 293 -12.77 10.25 2.57
N GLY A 294 -11.54 9.86 2.92
CA GLY A 294 -10.40 9.75 2.02
C GLY A 294 -9.53 11.01 1.96
N THR A 295 -9.85 12.05 2.75
CA THR A 295 -9.03 13.27 2.82
C THR A 295 -7.65 12.88 3.33
N ARG A 296 -6.61 13.29 2.61
CA ARG A 296 -5.22 13.00 2.92
C ARG A 296 -4.40 14.28 2.88
N LEU A 297 -3.78 14.61 4.00
CA LEU A 297 -2.97 15.80 4.16
C LEU A 297 -1.60 15.42 4.70
N THR A 298 -0.53 15.91 4.07
CA THR A 298 0.83 15.77 4.56
C THR A 298 1.38 17.08 5.05
N GLY A 299 2.22 17.05 6.08
CA GLY A 299 2.73 18.29 6.65
C GLY A 299 3.64 18.08 7.85
N THR A 300 3.92 19.20 8.52
CA THR A 300 4.64 19.22 9.78
C THR A 300 3.64 19.25 10.93
N LEU A 301 3.68 18.22 11.77
CA LEU A 301 2.87 18.16 12.99
C LEU A 301 3.37 19.22 13.99
N ARG A 302 2.48 20.10 14.45
CA ARG A 302 2.80 21.12 15.46
C ARG A 302 2.39 20.71 16.86
N SER A 303 1.19 20.16 17.00
CA SER A 303 0.69 19.67 18.28
C SER A 303 -0.47 18.71 18.08
N ILE A 304 -0.68 17.83 19.05
CA ILE A 304 -1.90 17.01 19.16
C ILE A 304 -2.59 17.44 20.46
N GLY A 305 -3.74 18.09 20.33
CA GLY A 305 -4.61 18.44 21.45
C GLY A 305 -5.62 17.34 21.76
N PRO A 306 -6.58 17.57 22.68
CA PRO A 306 -7.62 16.61 23.01
C PRO A 306 -8.63 16.39 21.87
N GLU A 307 -8.92 17.43 21.08
CA GLU A 307 -9.94 17.37 20.02
C GLU A 307 -9.36 17.57 18.61
N ASN A 308 -8.20 18.22 18.49
CA ASN A 308 -7.65 18.64 17.20
C ASN A 308 -6.16 18.30 17.07
N ILE A 309 -5.73 18.09 15.83
CA ILE A 309 -4.35 17.95 15.39
C ILE A 309 -3.97 19.24 14.66
N ALA A 310 -2.95 19.95 15.13
CA ALA A 310 -2.42 21.11 14.45
C ALA A 310 -1.37 20.68 13.42
N LEU A 311 -1.65 20.90 12.14
CA LEU A 311 -0.79 20.53 11.02
C LEU A 311 -0.45 21.76 10.17
N GLU A 312 0.83 21.97 9.90
CA GLU A 312 1.25 22.92 8.88
C GLU A 312 1.44 22.23 7.53
N HIS A 313 0.73 22.73 6.52
CA HIS A 313 0.71 22.15 5.18
C HIS A 313 1.26 23.17 4.17
N ARG A 314 2.24 22.78 3.34
CA ARG A 314 2.90 23.71 2.39
C ARG A 314 1.94 24.41 1.42
N ALA A 315 0.89 23.72 1.01
CA ALA A 315 -0.07 24.23 0.03
C ALA A 315 -1.17 25.08 0.64
N ILE A 316 -1.35 25.05 1.96
CA ILE A 316 -2.45 25.74 2.61
C ILE A 316 -1.85 26.91 3.39
N VAL A 317 -2.41 28.09 3.18
CA VAL A 317 -1.84 29.34 3.72
C VAL A 317 -1.99 29.37 5.24
N GLU A 318 -3.12 28.90 5.75
CA GLU A 318 -3.43 28.85 7.17
C GLU A 318 -2.85 27.61 7.86
N SER A 319 -2.60 27.70 9.17
CA SER A 319 -2.32 26.52 9.99
C SER A 319 -3.61 25.71 10.15
N LEU A 320 -3.57 24.44 9.79
CA LEU A 320 -4.75 23.57 9.86
C LEU A 320 -5.01 23.10 11.29
N GLN A 321 -6.27 23.21 11.70
CA GLN A 321 -6.80 22.57 12.91
C GLN A 321 -7.68 21.41 12.45
N LEU A 322 -7.12 20.21 12.51
CA LEU A 322 -7.73 19.00 11.98
C LEU A 322 -8.48 18.28 13.10
N PRO A 323 -9.82 18.14 13.06
CA PRO A 323 -10.55 17.47 14.13
C PRO A 323 -10.20 15.98 14.20
N GLN A 324 -10.09 15.42 15.40
CA GLN A 324 -9.89 13.98 15.56
C GLN A 324 -11.13 13.17 15.17
N THR A 325 -12.31 13.78 15.16
CA THR A 325 -13.52 13.14 14.65
C THR A 325 -13.38 12.82 13.16
N GLY A 326 -13.59 11.55 12.80
CA GLY A 326 -13.42 11.08 11.42
C GLY A 326 -11.97 10.79 11.03
N LEU A 327 -11.01 11.01 11.92
CA LEU A 327 -9.62 10.61 11.71
C LEU A 327 -9.52 9.10 11.58
N GLN A 328 -8.95 8.63 10.47
CA GLN A 328 -8.67 7.21 10.24
C GLN A 328 -7.25 6.86 10.66
N SER A 329 -6.25 7.67 10.28
CA SER A 329 -4.86 7.42 10.65
C SER A 329 -4.01 8.68 10.71
N LEU A 330 -3.00 8.63 11.58
CA LEU A 330 -1.89 9.58 11.66
C LEU A 330 -0.59 8.79 11.47
N VAL A 331 0.15 9.10 10.42
CA VAL A 331 1.32 8.33 9.97
C VAL A 331 2.56 9.20 9.99
N VAL A 332 3.68 8.66 10.47
CA VAL A 332 5.00 9.26 10.36
C VAL A 332 5.66 8.72 9.08
N LEU A 333 5.86 9.59 8.09
CA LEU A 333 6.44 9.24 6.79
C LEU A 333 7.97 9.33 6.79
N GLU A 334 8.51 10.36 7.44
CA GLU A 334 9.95 10.51 7.65
C GLU A 334 10.24 10.49 9.14
N ARG A 335 11.04 9.52 9.56
CA ARG A 335 11.72 9.64 10.84
C ARG A 335 12.88 10.60 10.64
N ALA A 336 12.82 11.75 11.28
CA ALA A 336 14.05 12.46 11.61
C ALA A 336 15.00 11.42 12.24
N ALA A 337 16.24 11.37 11.75
CA ALA A 337 17.28 10.62 12.45
C ALA A 337 17.21 11.07 13.92
N PRO A 338 17.19 10.13 14.89
CA PRO A 338 17.07 10.51 16.28
C PRO A 338 18.13 11.57 16.55
N THR A 339 17.68 12.80 16.83
CA THR A 339 18.56 13.83 17.37
C THR A 339 19.22 13.18 18.57
N ASP A 340 20.53 13.38 18.76
CA ASP A 340 21.32 12.86 19.89
C ASP A 340 20.85 13.43 21.26
N ALA A 341 19.55 13.56 21.49
CA ALA A 341 18.95 13.49 22.81
C ALA A 341 19.23 12.09 23.34
N ALA A 342 20.41 11.95 23.96
CA ALA A 342 20.97 10.76 24.58
C ALA A 342 19.93 9.69 24.89
N ALA A 343 19.68 8.80 23.92
CA ALA A 343 19.09 7.51 24.24
C ALA A 343 20.12 6.87 25.18
N PRO A 344 19.76 6.53 26.44
CA PRO A 344 20.68 5.82 27.30
C PRO A 344 21.10 4.56 26.56
N ALA A 345 22.40 4.45 26.27
CA ALA A 345 23.01 3.50 25.33
C ALA A 345 22.83 2.01 25.71
N SER A 346 21.95 1.70 26.65
CA SER A 346 21.69 0.37 27.18
C SER A 346 20.21 -0.06 27.16
N ARG A 347 19.27 0.78 26.70
CA ARG A 347 17.83 0.41 26.73
C ARG A 347 17.42 -0.34 25.47
N ARG A 348 16.91 -1.55 25.68
CA ARG A 348 16.46 -2.45 24.61
C ARG A 348 15.15 -1.92 24.01
N THR A 349 15.15 -1.58 22.72
CA THR A 349 13.93 -1.24 21.99
C THR A 349 13.03 -2.46 21.85
N GLY A 350 11.75 -2.29 22.15
CA GLY A 350 10.71 -3.31 22.02
C GLY A 350 9.47 -2.81 21.29
N ARG A 351 8.50 -3.71 21.16
CA ARG A 351 7.18 -3.47 20.59
C ARG A 351 6.12 -3.79 21.64
N LEU A 352 5.47 -2.76 22.17
CA LEU A 352 4.31 -2.90 23.06
C LEU A 352 3.09 -3.24 22.20
N GLU A 353 2.50 -4.39 22.42
CA GLU A 353 1.27 -4.87 21.78
C GLU A 353 0.14 -4.82 22.80
N LEU A 354 -0.84 -3.96 22.54
CA LEU A 354 -2.11 -3.89 23.25
C LEU A 354 -3.21 -4.51 22.36
N LYS A 355 -4.42 -4.70 22.91
CA LYS A 355 -5.55 -5.32 22.20
C LYS A 355 -5.75 -4.76 20.77
N ASP A 356 -5.68 -3.44 20.63
CA ASP A 356 -6.00 -2.75 19.37
C ASP A 356 -4.87 -1.81 18.91
N SER A 357 -3.65 -1.94 19.47
CA SER A 357 -2.55 -1.05 19.10
C SER A 357 -1.17 -1.68 19.29
N VAL A 358 -0.23 -1.17 18.50
CA VAL A 358 1.17 -1.61 18.52
C VAL A 358 2.06 -0.37 18.55
N LEU A 359 2.88 -0.25 19.60
CA LEU A 359 3.77 0.88 19.81
C LEU A 359 5.22 0.41 19.90
N TYR A 360 6.08 0.91 19.04
CA TYR A 360 7.52 0.73 19.19
C TYR A 360 8.06 1.72 20.21
N GLY A 361 9.07 1.35 20.97
CA GLY A 361 9.59 2.20 22.04
C GLY A 361 10.49 1.47 23.01
N VAL A 362 10.69 2.07 24.17
CA VAL A 362 11.44 1.48 25.29
C VAL A 362 10.59 1.52 26.54
N LEU A 363 10.65 0.45 27.34
CA LEU A 363 10.12 0.48 28.69
C LEU A 363 11.03 1.36 29.55
N VAL A 364 10.45 2.26 30.34
CA VAL A 364 11.19 3.12 31.27
C VAL A 364 10.58 3.04 32.66
N ASP A 365 11.45 3.13 33.67
CA ASP A 365 11.03 3.10 35.07
C ASP A 365 10.14 4.31 35.40
N SER A 366 9.17 4.10 36.28
CA SER A 366 8.27 5.13 36.78
C SER A 366 7.81 4.81 38.20
N HIS A 367 7.09 5.75 38.80
CA HIS A 367 6.43 5.58 40.09
C HIS A 367 4.95 5.29 39.88
N GLU A 368 4.40 4.39 40.70
CA GLU A 368 2.97 4.08 40.71
C GLU A 368 2.13 5.33 41.04
N ARG A 369 1.00 5.48 40.36
CA ARG A 369 0.00 6.54 40.60
C ARG A 369 -1.39 5.92 40.66
N ASP A 370 -2.35 6.62 41.25
CA ASP A 370 -3.71 6.09 41.46
C ASP A 370 -4.41 5.58 40.18
N ASP A 371 -4.02 6.09 39.00
CA ASP A 371 -4.58 5.75 37.68
C ASP A 371 -3.58 5.06 36.72
N ALA A 372 -2.37 4.75 37.18
CA ALA A 372 -1.29 4.24 36.33
C ALA A 372 -0.36 3.26 37.08
N SER A 373 0.05 2.21 36.37
CA SER A 373 1.06 1.27 36.86
C SER A 373 2.43 1.93 37.04
N CYS A 374 3.35 1.25 37.72
CA CYS A 374 4.76 1.66 37.83
C CYS A 374 5.55 1.56 36.50
N LEU A 375 4.90 1.15 35.40
CA LEU A 375 5.51 0.98 34.09
C LEU A 375 5.12 2.15 33.18
N ASN A 376 6.13 2.85 32.65
CA ASN A 376 5.91 3.79 31.56
C ASN A 376 6.52 3.24 30.27
N TRP A 377 5.82 3.44 29.17
CA TRP A 377 6.34 3.20 27.84
C TRP A 377 6.81 4.53 27.26
N LEU A 378 8.03 4.62 26.77
CA LEU A 378 8.48 5.75 25.95
C LEU A 378 8.34 5.36 24.48
N PRO A 379 7.27 5.79 23.78
CA PRO A 379 7.14 5.50 22.36
C PRO A 379 8.33 6.04 21.58
N ALA A 380 8.75 5.30 20.56
CA ALA A 380 9.82 5.72 19.66
C ALA A 380 9.44 7.06 19.01
N GLY A 381 10.26 8.09 19.24
CA GLY A 381 10.01 9.46 18.77
C GLY A 381 9.23 10.35 19.74
N SER A 382 8.80 9.84 20.90
CA SER A 382 8.24 10.67 21.97
C SER A 382 9.36 11.31 22.81
N ALA A 383 9.15 12.55 23.25
CA ALA A 383 10.01 13.20 24.23
C ALA A 383 9.69 12.78 25.67
N GLU A 384 8.44 12.35 25.91
CA GLU A 384 7.95 12.01 27.25
C GLU A 384 7.42 10.58 27.31
N PRO A 385 7.65 9.87 28.43
CA PRO A 385 7.15 8.52 28.60
C PRO A 385 5.66 8.54 28.99
N SER A 386 4.88 7.66 28.37
CA SER A 386 3.45 7.48 28.63
C SER A 386 3.23 6.40 29.70
N PRO A 387 2.52 6.71 30.80
CA PRO A 387 2.20 5.71 31.81
C PRO A 387 1.23 4.65 31.28
N LEU A 388 1.48 3.38 31.61
CA LEU A 388 0.55 2.30 31.30
C LEU A 388 -0.57 2.27 32.35
N ARG A 389 -1.82 2.41 31.89
CA ARG A 389 -3.01 2.39 32.76
C ARG A 389 -3.19 1.04 33.45
N THR A 390 -3.65 1.08 34.69
CA THR A 390 -4.06 -0.12 35.44
C THR A 390 -5.24 -0.80 34.73
N GLY A 391 -5.26 -2.13 34.71
CA GLY A 391 -6.33 -2.93 34.10
C GLY A 391 -6.25 -3.13 32.57
N GLN A 392 -5.29 -2.52 31.87
CA GLN A 392 -5.08 -2.76 30.43
C GLN A 392 -4.16 -3.98 30.21
N ALA A 393 -4.61 -4.98 29.45
CA ALA A 393 -3.78 -6.12 29.06
C ALA A 393 -2.92 -5.80 27.83
N GLY A 394 -1.68 -6.30 27.83
CA GLY A 394 -0.74 -6.17 26.72
C GLY A 394 0.53 -6.99 26.93
N ARG A 395 1.43 -6.99 25.94
CA ARG A 395 2.76 -7.61 26.04
C ARG A 395 3.82 -6.76 25.37
N ILE A 396 5.07 -6.88 25.80
CA ILE A 396 6.22 -6.23 25.16
C ILE A 396 7.04 -7.29 24.45
N VAL A 397 7.17 -7.16 23.14
CA VAL A 397 7.92 -8.07 22.27
C VAL A 397 9.26 -7.42 21.93
N TYR A 398 10.35 -8.03 22.36
CA TYR A 398 11.70 -7.55 22.07
C TYR A 398 12.39 -8.28 20.91
N ARG A 399 11.87 -9.44 20.53
CA ARG A 399 12.30 -10.24 19.38
C ARG A 399 11.07 -10.94 18.84
N ASP A 400 10.86 -10.89 17.53
CA ASP A 400 9.80 -11.67 16.91
C ASP A 400 10.06 -13.16 17.16
N PRO A 401 9.01 -13.95 17.46
CA PRO A 401 9.17 -15.39 17.59
C PRO A 401 9.71 -15.95 16.27
N PRO A 402 10.59 -16.96 16.31
CA PRO A 402 11.08 -17.60 15.10
C PRO A 402 9.88 -18.12 14.29
N PRO A 403 9.92 -18.02 12.95
CA PRO A 403 8.83 -18.52 12.13
C PRO A 403 8.60 -20.00 12.44
N PRO A 404 7.33 -20.45 12.48
CA PRO A 404 7.03 -21.85 12.76
C PRO A 404 7.78 -22.74 11.76
N PRO A 405 8.34 -23.88 12.22
CA PRO A 405 9.09 -24.76 11.34
C PRO A 405 8.19 -25.20 10.18
N LYS A 406 8.69 -25.01 8.95
CA LYS A 406 7.94 -25.42 7.76
C LYS A 406 7.63 -26.91 7.87
N PRO A 407 6.37 -27.34 7.69
CA PRO A 407 6.05 -28.76 7.64
C PRO A 407 6.88 -29.38 6.51
N VAL A 408 7.64 -30.42 6.83
CA VAL A 408 8.40 -31.19 5.85
C VAL A 408 7.38 -31.96 5.01
N THR A 409 6.97 -31.39 3.89
CA THR A 409 6.19 -32.12 2.91
C THR A 409 7.12 -33.12 2.25
N THR A 410 7.01 -34.40 2.64
CA THR A 410 7.55 -35.52 1.86
C THR A 410 6.85 -35.51 0.50
N THR A 411 7.46 -34.88 -0.49
CA THR A 411 7.00 -34.91 -1.86
C THR A 411 7.27 -36.30 -2.42
N THR A 412 6.27 -37.18 -2.36
CA THR A 412 6.26 -38.41 -3.15
C THR A 412 6.13 -37.98 -4.61
N THR A 413 7.25 -37.91 -5.33
CA THR A 413 7.27 -37.63 -6.76
C THR A 413 6.62 -38.78 -7.53
N ASN A 414 5.30 -38.75 -7.68
CA ASN A 414 4.62 -39.50 -8.73
C ASN A 414 4.81 -38.76 -10.06
N ARG A 415 5.91 -39.10 -10.75
CA ARG A 415 6.07 -38.78 -12.17
C ARG A 415 5.05 -39.59 -12.97
N ALA A 416 3.91 -38.98 -13.28
CA ALA A 416 3.07 -39.44 -14.38
C ALA A 416 3.73 -39.02 -15.70
N ASN A 417 4.58 -39.90 -16.25
CA ASN A 417 5.03 -39.79 -17.62
C ASN A 417 3.87 -40.19 -18.55
N ALA A 418 3.21 -39.20 -19.15
CA ALA A 418 2.36 -39.39 -20.32
C ALA A 418 3.24 -39.26 -21.57
N PHE A 419 3.87 -40.35 -22.01
CA PHE A 419 4.30 -40.54 -23.40
C PHE A 419 4.32 -42.04 -23.69
N GLY A 420 3.64 -42.44 -24.76
CA GLY A 420 3.46 -43.83 -25.15
C GLY A 420 4.74 -44.50 -25.63
N GLY A 421 4.75 -45.83 -25.51
CA GLY A 421 5.67 -46.70 -26.26
C GLY A 421 6.58 -47.57 -25.41
N ILE A 422 6.29 -48.87 -25.45
CA ILE A 422 7.24 -50.00 -25.31
C ILE A 422 7.78 -50.29 -23.90
N PHE A 423 7.22 -51.35 -23.29
CA PHE A 423 7.73 -51.99 -22.09
C PHE A 423 8.91 -52.91 -22.42
N ILE A 424 10.08 -52.68 -21.82
CA ILE A 424 11.12 -53.71 -21.66
C ILE A 424 11.35 -53.92 -20.16
N ARG A 425 10.91 -55.08 -19.67
CA ARG A 425 11.24 -55.60 -18.33
C ARG A 425 12.72 -55.99 -18.31
N ARG A 426 13.50 -55.45 -17.38
CA ARG A 426 14.77 -56.06 -16.96
C ARG A 426 14.83 -56.12 -15.45
N ALA A 427 14.75 -57.35 -14.94
CA ALA A 427 14.97 -57.68 -13.54
C ALA A 427 16.47 -57.79 -13.27
N VAL A 428 16.93 -57.21 -12.15
CA VAL A 428 18.21 -57.55 -11.52
C VAL A 428 17.98 -57.58 -10.00
N PRO A 429 18.31 -58.68 -9.29
CA PRO A 429 18.24 -58.77 -7.84
C PRO A 429 19.62 -58.66 -7.19
N SER A 430 19.73 -57.98 -6.05
CA SER A 430 20.79 -58.18 -5.03
C SER A 430 20.52 -57.27 -3.82
N THR A 431 19.88 -57.79 -2.78
CA THR A 431 20.44 -58.21 -1.47
C THR A 431 20.71 -57.08 -0.45
N PRO A 432 20.25 -57.24 0.81
CA PRO A 432 20.42 -56.26 1.88
C PRO A 432 21.76 -56.46 2.61
N SER A 433 22.44 -55.37 2.94
CA SER A 433 23.59 -55.39 3.87
C SER A 433 23.21 -54.81 5.22
N THR A 434 23.63 -55.55 6.24
CA THR A 434 23.40 -55.41 7.66
C THR A 434 24.39 -54.45 8.32
N ASN A 435 23.87 -53.71 9.31
CA ASN A 435 24.53 -53.26 10.54
C ASN A 435 25.99 -52.75 10.47
N LEU A 436 26.14 -51.42 10.40
CA LEU A 436 27.31 -50.72 10.90
C LEU A 436 26.97 -50.02 12.21
N THR A 437 27.70 -50.42 13.24
CA THR A 437 27.76 -49.80 14.57
C THR A 437 28.41 -48.42 14.42
N THR A 438 27.63 -47.35 14.54
CA THR A 438 28.16 -45.99 14.61
C THR A 438 28.50 -45.63 16.05
N ARG A 439 29.79 -45.43 16.30
CA ARG A 439 30.28 -44.58 17.41
C ARG A 439 29.67 -43.19 17.27
N PRO A 440 29.27 -42.51 18.37
CA PRO A 440 28.77 -41.15 18.28
C PRO A 440 29.88 -40.21 17.81
N SER A 441 29.60 -39.45 16.76
CA SER A 441 30.44 -38.35 16.29
C SER A 441 30.47 -37.23 17.33
N LYS A 442 31.63 -36.61 17.47
CA LYS A 442 32.01 -35.67 18.54
C LYS A 442 31.41 -34.26 18.37
N ASP A 443 30.25 -34.14 17.74
CA ASP A 443 29.68 -32.86 17.27
C ASP A 443 28.15 -32.82 17.39
N GLN A 444 27.62 -33.31 18.51
CA GLN A 444 26.21 -33.07 18.85
C GLN A 444 26.13 -31.88 19.80
N ASN A 445 25.56 -30.78 19.30
CA ASN A 445 25.10 -29.67 20.14
C ASN A 445 24.08 -30.23 21.15
N LEU A 446 24.47 -30.28 22.42
CA LEU A 446 23.59 -30.73 23.50
C LEU A 446 22.70 -29.57 23.92
N HIS A 447 21.39 -29.83 24.00
CA HIS A 447 20.38 -28.83 24.38
C HIS A 447 19.74 -29.19 25.72
N LEU A 448 19.67 -28.23 26.63
CA LEU A 448 18.90 -28.30 27.87
C LEU A 448 17.57 -27.59 27.64
N PHE A 449 16.46 -28.31 27.77
CA PHE A 449 15.12 -27.74 27.66
C PHE A 449 14.60 -27.37 29.06
N LEU A 450 14.26 -26.10 29.25
CA LEU A 450 13.66 -25.59 30.48
C LEU A 450 12.13 -25.78 30.45
N ARG A 451 11.50 -25.84 31.62
CA ARG A 451 10.03 -25.94 31.73
C ARG A 451 9.30 -24.73 31.13
N THR A 452 9.98 -23.59 30.99
CA THR A 452 9.48 -22.39 30.31
C THR A 452 9.36 -22.56 28.78
N GLY A 453 9.91 -23.65 28.24
CA GLY A 453 9.97 -23.93 26.81
C GLY A 453 11.26 -23.44 26.13
N ASP A 454 12.14 -22.78 26.87
CA ASP A 454 13.44 -22.32 26.36
C ASP A 454 14.43 -23.48 26.20
N ALA A 455 15.34 -23.37 25.23
CA ALA A 455 16.43 -24.32 25.02
C ALA A 455 17.80 -23.63 25.15
N ILE A 456 18.68 -24.17 26.00
CA ILE A 456 20.05 -23.68 26.19
C ILE A 456 21.02 -24.70 25.60
N THR A 457 21.87 -24.26 24.67
CA THR A 457 22.98 -25.09 24.18
C THR A 457 24.10 -25.13 25.22
N TYR A 458 24.60 -26.31 25.56
CA TYR A 458 25.67 -26.49 26.54
C TYR A 458 26.77 -27.43 26.04
N GLU A 459 27.99 -27.23 26.53
CA GLU A 459 29.15 -28.07 26.21
C GLU A 459 29.17 -29.36 27.05
N SER A 460 28.86 -29.21 28.34
CA SER A 460 28.76 -30.32 29.29
C SER A 460 27.75 -30.00 30.38
N ALA A 461 27.01 -31.01 30.85
CA ALA A 461 26.11 -30.91 31.98
C ALA A 461 26.39 -32.00 33.02
N THR A 462 26.29 -31.64 34.30
CA THR A 462 26.31 -32.59 35.43
C THR A 462 25.03 -32.44 36.22
N ILE A 463 24.26 -33.51 36.32
CA ILE A 463 22.99 -33.52 37.07
C ILE A 463 23.31 -33.80 38.54
N LYS A 464 22.81 -32.94 39.43
CA LYS A 464 22.83 -33.09 40.89
C LYS A 464 21.40 -33.19 41.43
N GLU A 465 21.30 -33.53 42.71
CA GLU A 465 20.02 -33.67 43.40
C GLU A 465 19.24 -32.33 43.43
N GLU A 466 19.94 -31.21 43.51
CA GLU A 466 19.34 -29.87 43.63
C GLU A 466 19.17 -29.15 42.28
N GLY A 467 19.73 -29.67 41.19
CA GLY A 467 19.67 -29.06 39.86
C GLY A 467 20.73 -29.56 38.88
N VAL A 468 20.91 -28.85 37.77
CA VAL A 468 21.88 -29.19 36.71
C VAL A 468 22.97 -28.12 36.66
N LEU A 469 24.24 -28.55 36.79
CA LEU A 469 25.37 -27.70 36.44
C LEU A 469 25.59 -27.75 34.93
N ILE A 470 25.64 -26.60 34.28
CA ILE A 470 25.92 -26.48 32.84
C ILE A 470 27.09 -25.56 32.58
N LYS A 471 27.84 -25.86 31.52
CA LYS A 471 28.81 -24.94 30.90
C LYS A 471 28.27 -24.52 29.53
N THR A 472 28.01 -23.24 29.34
CA THR A 472 27.49 -22.67 28.09
C THR A 472 28.24 -21.39 27.75
N GLU A 473 28.43 -21.11 26.46
CA GLU A 473 29.03 -19.85 25.99
C GLU A 473 28.06 -18.67 26.09
N LEU A 474 26.77 -18.93 26.36
CA LEU A 474 25.70 -17.93 26.32
C LEU A 474 25.48 -17.20 27.66
N SER A 475 26.05 -17.71 28.76
CA SER A 475 25.82 -17.18 30.10
C SER A 475 26.92 -17.63 31.07
N ASP A 476 27.30 -16.74 31.99
CA ASP A 476 28.20 -17.06 33.11
C ASP A 476 27.49 -17.84 34.23
N ALA A 477 26.17 -18.02 34.16
CA ALA A 477 25.41 -18.80 35.13
C ALA A 477 25.63 -20.31 34.92
N THR A 478 26.25 -20.97 35.90
CA THR A 478 26.67 -22.38 35.79
C THR A 478 25.70 -23.39 36.42
N PHE A 479 24.59 -22.96 37.03
CA PHE A 479 23.66 -23.84 37.76
C PHE A 479 22.20 -23.49 37.48
N VAL A 480 21.41 -24.52 37.16
CA VAL A 480 19.96 -24.45 36.93
C VAL A 480 19.27 -25.32 37.97
N PRO A 481 18.51 -24.76 38.93
CA PRO A 481 17.75 -25.56 39.89
C PRO A 481 16.60 -26.33 39.18
N HIS A 482 16.17 -27.46 39.76
CA HIS A 482 15.03 -28.26 39.25
C HIS A 482 13.69 -27.53 39.24
#